data_AF-A0AAE0QGB1-F1
#
_entry.id   AF-A0AAE0QGB1-F1
#
_cell.length_a   1.000
_cell.length_b   1.000
_cell.length_c   1.000
_cell.angle_alpha   90.00
_cell.angle_beta   90.00
_cell.angle_gamma   90.00
#
_symmetry.space_group_name_H-M   'P 1'
#
loop_
_entity.id
_entity.type
_entity.pdbx_description
1 polymer ?
#
loop_
_entity_poly.entity_id
_entity_poly.type
_entity_poly.pdbx_seq_one_letter_code
_entity_poly.pdbx_strand_id
1 'polypeptide(L)'
;MLREVGPVFNPAEIAFLTEYAAVMSPISQATNILQAETNVHMGWLLPTINLLTTKLERVKLPLKHCKPLVDALLVGIENHFGHMFGDPKLLAASILPKFQTTWTKDDAIIRMELLALFG
;
A
#
# COMPACT_ATOMS: atom_id res chain seq x y z
N MET A 1 -13.58 -45.12 -14.39
CA MET A 1 -13.73 -43.65 -14.28
C MET A 1 -12.33 -43.08 -14.18
N LEU A 2 -11.74 -42.66 -15.31
CA LEU A 2 -10.42 -42.04 -15.31
C LEU A 2 -10.57 -40.65 -14.69
N ARG A 3 -9.91 -40.42 -13.56
CA ARG A 3 -9.85 -39.12 -12.91
C ARG A 3 -9.06 -38.21 -13.85
N GLU A 4 -9.68 -37.17 -14.39
CA GLU A 4 -8.95 -36.16 -15.16
C GLU A 4 -7.90 -35.54 -14.26
N VAL A 5 -6.65 -35.94 -14.46
CA VAL A 5 -5.51 -35.29 -13.83
C VAL A 5 -5.38 -33.97 -14.58
N GLY A 6 -5.88 -32.89 -13.97
CA GLY A 6 -5.68 -31.54 -14.48
C GLY A 6 -4.19 -31.27 -14.76
N PRO A 7 -3.86 -30.29 -15.61
CA PRO A 7 -2.49 -30.04 -16.00
C PRO A 7 -1.58 -29.89 -14.78
N VAL A 8 -0.54 -30.72 -14.72
CA VAL A 8 0.47 -30.68 -13.66
C VAL A 8 1.43 -29.55 -14.00
N PHE A 9 1.47 -28.51 -13.16
CA PHE A 9 2.42 -27.43 -13.32
C PHE A 9 3.85 -27.95 -13.24
N ASN A 10 4.69 -27.48 -14.14
CA ASN A 10 6.11 -27.77 -14.09
C ASN A 10 6.79 -26.96 -12.96
N PRO A 11 8.01 -27.34 -12.54
CA PRO A 11 8.69 -26.65 -11.44
C PRO A 11 8.89 -25.14 -11.64
N ALA A 12 9.06 -24.67 -12.87
CA ALA A 12 9.22 -23.24 -13.17
C ALA A 12 7.89 -22.48 -13.04
N GLU A 13 6.77 -23.08 -13.47
CA GLU A 13 5.43 -22.53 -13.27
C GLU A 13 5.08 -22.44 -11.80
N ILE A 14 5.40 -23.48 -11.01
CA ILE A 14 5.21 -23.47 -9.56
C ILE A 14 6.06 -22.37 -8.91
N ALA A 15 7.33 -22.21 -9.32
CA ALA A 15 8.21 -21.16 -8.82
C ALA A 15 7.66 -19.77 -9.13
N PHE A 16 7.21 -19.53 -10.37
CA PHE A 16 6.57 -18.28 -10.76
C PHE A 16 5.31 -17.99 -9.94
N LEU A 17 4.40 -18.96 -9.79
CA LEU A 17 3.16 -18.77 -9.02
C LEU A 17 3.45 -18.49 -7.53
N THR A 18 4.49 -19.13 -6.98
CA THR A 18 4.94 -18.88 -5.61
C THR A 18 5.46 -17.45 -5.45
N GLU A 19 6.28 -16.97 -6.39
CA GLU A 19 6.76 -15.59 -6.40
C GLU A 19 5.62 -14.59 -6.59
N TYR A 20 4.68 -14.86 -7.51
CA TYR A 20 3.52 -14.02 -7.74
C TYR A 20 2.68 -13.87 -6.47
N ALA A 21 2.37 -14.98 -5.79
CA ALA A 21 1.62 -14.95 -4.53
C ALA A 21 2.36 -14.15 -3.45
N ALA A 22 3.69 -14.27 -3.36
CA ALA A 22 4.50 -13.50 -2.43
C ALA A 22 4.47 -11.99 -2.73
N VAL A 23 4.49 -11.60 -4.01
CA VAL A 23 4.38 -10.19 -4.44
C VAL A 23 2.99 -9.62 -4.19
N MET A 24 1.93 -10.39 -4.46
CA MET A 24 0.54 -9.92 -4.34
C MET A 24 0.01 -9.95 -2.89
N SER A 25 0.60 -10.75 -2.01
CA SER A 25 0.22 -10.80 -0.58
C SER A 25 0.29 -9.44 0.14
N PRO A 26 1.38 -8.65 0.07
CA PRO A 26 1.41 -7.32 0.66
C PRO A 26 0.42 -6.35 0.00
N ILE A 27 0.14 -6.49 -1.30
CA ILE A 27 -0.88 -5.71 -2.01
C ILE A 27 -2.26 -5.97 -1.42
N SER A 28 -2.65 -7.25 -1.28
CA SER A 28 -3.97 -7.61 -0.74
C SER A 28 -4.15 -7.19 0.72
N GLN A 29 -3.09 -7.25 1.52
CA GLN A 29 -3.09 -6.72 2.89
C GLN A 29 -3.32 -5.21 2.91
N ALA A 30 -2.59 -4.47 2.08
CA ALA A 30 -2.74 -3.01 1.98
C ALA A 30 -4.14 -2.61 1.52
N THR A 31 -4.68 -3.28 0.50
CA THR A 31 -6.05 -3.02 0.04
C THR A 31 -7.07 -3.36 1.12
N ASN A 32 -6.88 -4.47 1.85
CA ASN A 32 -7.78 -4.83 2.94
C ASN A 32 -7.79 -3.77 4.05
N ILE A 33 -6.63 -3.20 4.42
CA ILE A 33 -6.55 -2.10 5.39
C ILE A 33 -7.32 -0.88 4.88
N LEU A 34 -7.06 -0.48 3.64
CA LEU A 34 -7.68 0.72 3.06
C LEU A 34 -9.19 0.56 2.77
N GLN A 35 -9.67 -0.67 2.54
CA GLN A 35 -11.06 -0.98 2.26
C GLN A 35 -11.88 -1.32 3.50
N ALA A 36 -11.26 -1.83 4.57
CA ALA A 36 -11.93 -2.11 5.84
C ALA A 36 -12.30 -0.82 6.59
N GLU A 37 -11.68 0.30 6.26
CA GLU A 37 -11.96 1.59 6.85
C GLU A 37 -13.28 2.16 6.29
N THR A 38 -14.37 1.94 7.03
CA THR A 38 -15.72 2.39 6.66
C THR A 38 -15.93 3.89 6.89
N ASN A 39 -15.06 4.54 7.66
CA ASN A 39 -15.06 5.98 7.86
C ASN A 39 -13.88 6.62 7.14
N VAL A 40 -14.19 7.41 6.12
CA VAL A 40 -13.28 8.12 5.20
C VAL A 40 -12.19 8.93 5.93
N HIS A 41 -11.08 8.29 6.30
CA HIS A 41 -9.94 8.99 6.91
C HIS A 41 -8.65 8.66 6.15
N MET A 42 -8.13 9.67 5.45
CA MET A 42 -6.86 9.62 4.72
C MET A 42 -5.63 9.36 5.60
N GLY A 43 -5.79 9.37 6.93
CA GLY A 43 -4.71 9.15 7.90
C GLY A 43 -4.05 7.77 7.80
N TRP A 44 -4.75 6.75 7.30
CA TRP A 44 -4.16 5.43 7.06
C TRP A 44 -3.55 5.26 5.68
N LEU A 45 -3.79 6.19 4.74
CA LEU A 45 -3.34 6.02 3.37
C LEU A 45 -1.81 6.07 3.27
N LEU A 46 -1.19 7.18 3.64
CA LEU A 46 0.27 7.34 3.50
C LEU A 46 1.08 6.30 4.30
N PRO A 47 0.72 5.94 5.55
CA PRO A 47 1.42 4.90 6.30
C PRO A 47 1.29 3.53 5.63
N THR A 48 0.11 3.20 5.12
CA THR A 48 -0.13 1.92 4.44
C THR A 48 0.64 1.84 3.12
N ILE A 49 0.64 2.91 2.33
CA ILE A 49 1.41 2.98 1.08
C ILE A 49 2.91 2.90 1.34
N ASN A 50 3.44 3.64 2.33
CA ASN A 50 4.86 3.58 2.68
C ASN A 50 5.30 2.17 3.14
N LEU A 51 4.48 1.53 3.97
CA LEU A 51 4.73 0.15 4.40
C LEU A 51 4.65 -0.83 3.23
N LEU A 52 3.69 -0.65 2.32
CA LEU A 52 3.55 -1.46 1.12
C LEU A 52 4.81 -1.37 0.24
N THR A 53 5.28 -0.15 -0.07
CA THR A 53 6.51 0.09 -0.84
C THR A 53 7.70 -0.61 -0.21
N THR A 54 7.88 -0.48 1.10
CA THR A 54 8.96 -1.14 1.85
C THR A 54 8.87 -2.67 1.76
N LYS A 55 7.65 -3.23 1.88
CA LYS A 55 7.43 -4.68 1.75
C LYS A 55 7.72 -5.18 0.34
N LEU A 56 7.33 -4.44 -0.69
CA LEU A 56 7.57 -4.78 -2.10
C LEU A 56 9.07 -4.80 -2.41
N GLU A 57 9.82 -3.78 -2.00
CA GLU A 57 11.28 -3.75 -2.17
C GLU A 57 11.96 -4.94 -1.50
N ARG A 58 11.53 -5.29 -0.28
CA ARG A 58 12.06 -6.46 0.43
C ARG A 58 11.71 -7.78 -0.28
N VAL A 59 10.47 -7.92 -0.75
CA VAL A 59 10.02 -9.12 -1.47
C VAL A 59 10.76 -9.28 -2.79
N LYS A 60 11.17 -8.18 -3.45
CA LYS A 60 11.90 -8.18 -4.72
C LYS A 60 13.26 -8.86 -4.65
N LEU A 61 13.97 -8.73 -3.53
CA LEU A 61 15.36 -9.19 -3.37
C LEU A 61 15.57 -10.66 -3.78
N PRO A 62 14.79 -11.64 -3.27
CA PRO A 62 14.98 -13.06 -3.61
C PRO A 62 14.33 -13.49 -4.94
N LEU A 63 13.53 -12.65 -5.62
CA LEU A 63 12.74 -13.08 -6.79
C LEU A 63 13.62 -13.40 -7.99
N LYS A 64 13.23 -14.38 -8.78
CA LYS A 64 13.87 -14.75 -10.05
C LYS A 64 13.00 -14.38 -11.25
N HIS A 65 11.68 -14.46 -11.12
CA HIS A 65 10.71 -14.28 -12.20
C HIS A 65 9.90 -13.00 -12.06
N CYS A 66 9.43 -12.66 -10.86
CA CYS A 66 8.46 -11.59 -10.65
C CYS A 66 9.07 -10.21 -10.35
N LYS A 67 10.38 -10.00 -10.56
CA LYS A 67 11.01 -8.67 -10.42
C LYS A 67 10.31 -7.59 -11.27
N PRO A 68 9.99 -7.82 -12.56
CA PRO A 68 9.32 -6.82 -13.38
C PRO A 68 7.91 -6.46 -12.87
N LEU A 69 7.21 -7.40 -12.23
CA LEU A 69 5.92 -7.13 -11.60
C LEU A 69 6.08 -6.18 -10.42
N VAL A 70 7.09 -6.40 -9.57
CA VAL A 70 7.36 -5.49 -8.45
C VAL A 70 7.73 -4.10 -8.97
N ASP A 71 8.55 -4.00 -10.00
CA ASP A 71 8.91 -2.71 -10.62
C ASP A 71 7.68 -1.96 -11.13
N ALA A 72 6.80 -2.65 -11.86
CA ALA A 72 5.56 -2.06 -12.36
C ALA A 72 4.64 -1.58 -11.22
N LEU A 73 4.54 -2.36 -10.13
CA LEU A 73 3.76 -1.98 -8.95
C LEU A 73 4.33 -0.75 -8.25
N LEU A 74 5.65 -0.70 -8.04
CA LEU A 74 6.33 0.44 -7.41
C LEU A 74 6.17 1.72 -8.24
N VAL A 75 6.35 1.63 -9.56
CA VAL A 75 6.11 2.75 -10.48
C VAL A 75 4.65 3.19 -10.43
N GLY A 76 3.70 2.25 -10.42
CA GLY A 76 2.28 2.56 -10.28
C GLY A 76 1.94 3.27 -8.98
N ILE A 77 2.52 2.82 -7.87
CA ILE A 77 2.35 3.44 -6.54
C ILE A 77 2.91 4.86 -6.54
N GLU A 78 4.13 5.05 -7.04
CA GLU A 78 4.78 6.36 -7.09
C GLU A 78 3.98 7.35 -7.97
N ASN A 79 3.57 6.91 -9.16
CA ASN A 79 2.79 7.76 -10.07
C ASN A 79 1.44 8.19 -9.48
N HIS A 80 0.83 7.35 -8.65
CA HIS A 80 -0.49 7.65 -8.08
C HIS A 80 -0.42 8.41 -6.75
N PHE A 81 0.51 8.03 -5.87
CA PHE A 81 0.57 8.51 -4.49
C PHE A 81 1.80 9.37 -4.17
N GLY A 82 2.82 9.41 -5.03
CA GLY A 82 4.09 10.10 -4.74
C GLY A 82 3.91 11.58 -4.39
N HIS A 83 3.03 12.27 -5.13
CA HIS A 83 2.71 13.69 -4.86
C HIS A 83 2.13 13.93 -3.45
N MET A 84 1.48 12.94 -2.85
CA MET A 84 0.82 13.05 -1.55
C MET A 84 1.82 13.06 -0.39
N PHE A 85 2.99 12.45 -0.57
CA PHE A 85 4.08 12.49 0.41
C PHE A 85 4.77 13.86 0.48
N GLY A 86 4.50 14.75 -0.49
CA GLY A 86 4.95 16.14 -0.46
C GLY A 86 3.98 17.11 0.21
N ASP A 87 2.76 16.69 0.57
CA ASP A 87 1.75 17.56 1.19
C ASP A 87 1.85 17.50 2.74
N PRO A 88 2.26 18.60 3.40
CA PRO A 88 2.38 18.65 4.86
C PRO A 88 1.07 18.36 5.59
N LYS A 89 -0.09 18.68 4.99
CA LYS A 89 -1.40 18.41 5.60
C LYS A 89 -1.68 16.90 5.64
N LEU A 90 -1.40 16.20 4.54
CA LEU A 90 -1.59 14.75 4.45
C LEU A 90 -0.59 14.00 5.34
N LEU A 91 0.66 14.46 5.39
CA LEU A 91 1.66 13.94 6.31
C LEU A 91 1.23 14.12 7.77
N ALA A 92 0.79 15.32 8.16
CA ALA A 92 0.29 15.57 9.51
C ALA A 92 -0.92 14.67 9.83
N ALA A 93 -1.85 14.53 8.89
CA ALA A 93 -3.01 13.64 9.06
C ALA A 93 -2.63 12.17 9.27
N SER A 94 -1.49 11.74 8.69
CA SER A 94 -1.02 10.36 8.83
C SER A 94 -0.31 10.06 10.15
N ILE A 95 0.31 11.07 10.77
CA ILE A 95 1.12 10.93 11.98
C ILE A 95 0.28 11.18 13.25
N LEU A 96 -0.76 12.01 13.14
CA LEU A 96 -1.49 12.49 14.31
C LEU A 96 -2.80 11.71 14.53
N PRO A 97 -2.95 11.00 15.66
CA PRO A 97 -4.14 10.20 15.94
C PRO A 97 -5.46 10.99 15.91
N LYS A 98 -5.44 12.29 16.22
CA LYS A 98 -6.63 13.17 16.20
C LYS A 98 -7.15 13.48 14.79
N PHE A 99 -6.26 13.46 13.80
CA PHE A 99 -6.60 13.64 12.38
C PHE A 99 -7.00 12.32 11.71
N GLN A 100 -6.75 11.18 12.36
CA GLN A 100 -7.25 9.88 11.93
C GLN A 100 -8.73 9.67 12.28
N THR A 101 -9.31 10.48 13.16
CA THR A 101 -10.69 10.30 13.68
C THR A 101 -11.64 11.47 13.41
N THR A 102 -11.16 12.59 12.87
CA THR A 102 -11.99 13.77 12.66
C THR A 102 -11.68 14.44 11.32
N TRP A 103 -12.57 14.31 10.35
CA TRP A 103 -12.53 15.11 9.12
C TRP A 103 -13.28 16.43 9.34
N THR A 104 -12.57 17.56 9.34
CA THR A 104 -13.18 18.88 9.17
C THR A 104 -12.82 19.40 7.78
N LYS A 105 -13.81 19.93 7.04
CA LYS A 105 -13.58 20.64 5.77
C LYS A 105 -13.15 22.10 5.99
N ASP A 106 -13.12 22.54 7.24
CA ASP A 106 -12.80 23.91 7.59
C ASP A 106 -11.28 24.10 7.61
N ASP A 107 -10.77 24.74 6.55
CA ASP A 107 -9.35 25.07 6.40
C ASP A 107 -8.83 25.95 7.55
N ALA A 108 -9.68 26.72 8.23
CA ALA A 108 -9.27 27.53 9.38
C ALA A 108 -8.97 26.63 10.58
N ILE A 109 -9.80 25.62 10.83
CA ILE A 109 -9.58 24.65 11.92
C ILE A 109 -8.30 23.83 11.64
N ILE A 110 -8.13 23.34 10.41
CA ILE A 110 -6.91 22.60 10.01
C ILE A 110 -5.66 23.46 10.21
N ARG A 111 -5.69 24.71 9.75
CA ARG A 111 -4.54 25.63 9.89
C ARG A 111 -4.24 25.95 11.34
N MET A 112 -5.26 26.18 12.15
CA MET A 112 -5.11 26.51 13.57
C MET A 112 -4.52 25.33 14.36
N GLU A 113 -4.94 24.11 14.07
CA GLU A 113 -4.41 22.90 14.71
C GLU A 113 -2.99 22.57 14.24
N LEU A 114 -2.66 22.75 12.95
CA LEU A 114 -1.30 22.60 12.45
C LEU A 114 -0.35 23.63 13.07
N LEU A 115 -0.78 24.90 13.17
CA LEU A 115 0.01 25.95 13.81
C LEU A 115 0.23 25.68 15.31
N ALA A 116 -0.74 25.11 16.01
CA ALA A 116 -0.61 24.75 17.42
C ALA A 116 0.36 23.57 17.68
N LEU A 117 0.68 22.77 16.65
CA LEU A 117 1.56 21.61 16.76
C LEU A 117 3.00 21.89 16.32
N PHE A 118 3.20 22.89 15.45
CA PHE A 118 4.50 23.22 14.85
C PHE A 118 4.97 24.66 15.15
N GLY A 119 4.24 25.40 15.99
CA GLY A 119 4.57 26.76 16.44
C GLY A 119 5.18 26.82 17.83
#